data_AF-A0A0N4XP70-F1
#
_entry.id   AF-A0A0N4XP70-F1
#
_cell.length_a   1.000
_cell.length_b   1.000
_cell.length_c   1.000
_cell.angle_alpha   90.00
_cell.angle_beta   90.00
_cell.angle_gamma   90.00
#
_symmetry.space_group_name_H-M   'P 1'
#
loop_
_entity.id
_entity.type
_entity.pdbx_description
1 polymer ?
#
loop_
_entity_poly.entity_id
_entity_poly.type
_entity_poly.pdbx_seq_one_letter_code
_entity_poly.pdbx_strand_id
1 'polypeptide(L)'
;MATQSIGNRPKTAWEANMEKNRYREVFCIDATRVVLNWPPGMSDYINANWVDSVDKQKKFICTQAPTNKTLDDFWRMIWQEKCKSIVMLCNIMECGKQKCEQYWPLTADSPVSDRLNIQKLENSRNR
;
A
#
# COMPACT_ATOMS: atom_id res chain seq x y z
N MET A 1 -20.99 -7.17 8.09
CA MET A 1 -20.49 -6.03 7.30
C MET A 1 -20.67 -6.39 5.84
N ALA A 2 -21.65 -5.79 5.18
CA ALA A 2 -21.97 -6.11 3.79
C ALA A 2 -20.83 -5.62 2.89
N THR A 3 -20.18 -6.54 2.19
CA THR A 3 -19.28 -6.23 1.09
C THR A 3 -20.07 -5.44 0.06
N GLN A 4 -19.63 -4.22 -0.27
CA GLN A 4 -20.18 -3.53 -1.42
C GLN A 4 -19.92 -4.41 -2.64
N SER A 5 -20.97 -4.78 -3.36
CA SER A 5 -20.85 -5.26 -4.73
C SER A 5 -20.30 -4.10 -5.56
N ILE A 6 -18.98 -3.99 -5.60
CA ILE A 6 -18.30 -3.31 -6.70
C ILE A 6 -18.84 -4.04 -7.92
N GLY A 7 -19.62 -3.37 -8.79
CA GLY A 7 -20.40 -4.01 -9.86
C GLY A 7 -19.55 -4.85 -10.84
N ASN A 8 -19.99 -5.03 -12.09
CA ASN A 8 -19.23 -5.81 -13.10
C ASN A 8 -17.88 -5.16 -13.54
N ARG A 9 -17.20 -4.41 -12.67
CA ARG A 9 -15.89 -3.83 -12.96
C ARG A 9 -14.82 -4.94 -13.02
N PRO A 10 -13.93 -4.92 -14.03
CA PRO A 10 -12.82 -5.86 -14.11
C PRO A 10 -11.90 -5.81 -12.88
N LYS A 11 -11.46 -6.99 -12.45
CA LYS A 11 -10.56 -7.24 -11.33
C LYS A 11 -9.55 -8.35 -11.65
N THR A 12 -9.17 -8.47 -12.91
CA THR A 12 -8.31 -9.54 -13.43
C THR A 12 -6.93 -9.51 -12.76
N ALA A 13 -6.36 -8.32 -12.51
CA ALA A 13 -5.08 -8.24 -11.83
C ALA A 13 -5.17 -8.71 -10.37
N TRP A 14 -6.29 -8.40 -9.69
CA TRP A 14 -6.55 -8.88 -8.34
C TRP A 14 -6.70 -10.41 -8.29
N GLU A 15 -7.46 -10.99 -9.23
CA GLU A 15 -7.66 -12.45 -9.35
C GLU A 15 -6.35 -13.19 -9.63
N ALA A 16 -5.43 -12.60 -10.38
CA ALA A 16 -4.14 -13.18 -10.72
C ALA A 16 -3.09 -13.11 -9.59
N ASN A 17 -3.29 -12.28 -8.56
CA ASN A 17 -2.31 -12.00 -7.50
C ASN A 17 -2.91 -12.19 -6.09
N MET A 18 -3.68 -13.27 -5.89
CA MET A 18 -4.44 -13.53 -4.66
C MET A 18 -3.58 -13.53 -3.39
N GLU A 19 -2.32 -13.94 -3.48
CA GLU A 19 -1.35 -13.97 -2.39
C GLU A 19 -0.89 -12.57 -1.93
N LYS A 20 -1.10 -11.54 -2.75
CA LYS A 20 -0.80 -10.14 -2.44
C LYS A 20 -2.00 -9.39 -1.86
N ASN A 21 -3.17 -10.03 -1.77
CA ASN A 21 -4.39 -9.43 -1.23
C ASN A 21 -4.58 -9.81 0.24
N ARG A 22 -4.71 -8.81 1.13
CA ARG A 22 -4.93 -9.04 2.56
C ARG A 22 -6.29 -9.67 2.86
N TYR A 23 -7.32 -9.25 2.12
CA TYR A 23 -8.70 -9.69 2.29
C TYR A 23 -9.26 -10.14 0.93
N ARG A 24 -9.94 -11.28 0.92
CA ARG A 24 -10.55 -11.83 -0.32
C ARG A 24 -11.76 -11.02 -0.76
N GLU A 25 -12.32 -10.25 0.15
CA GLU A 25 -13.53 -9.48 0.01
C GLU A 25 -13.27 -8.01 -0.40
N VAL A 26 -12.00 -7.59 -0.46
CA VAL A 26 -11.60 -6.24 -0.86
C VAL A 26 -10.85 -6.29 -2.20
N PHE A 27 -11.58 -5.95 -3.26
CA PHE A 27 -11.06 -6.05 -4.64
C PHE A 27 -10.28 -4.80 -5.04
N CYS A 28 -9.20 -5.01 -5.81
CA CYS A 28 -8.48 -3.95 -6.53
C CYS A 28 -9.11 -3.80 -7.92
N ILE A 29 -9.53 -2.58 -8.26
CA ILE A 29 -10.22 -2.29 -9.53
C ILE A 29 -9.18 -2.08 -10.63
N ASP A 30 -9.24 -2.84 -11.72
CA ASP A 30 -8.21 -2.75 -12.77
C ASP A 30 -8.09 -1.35 -13.39
N ALA A 31 -9.23 -0.67 -13.59
CA ALA A 31 -9.29 0.62 -14.29
C ALA A 31 -8.55 1.76 -13.56
N THR A 32 -8.37 1.66 -12.25
CA THR A 32 -7.73 2.73 -11.45
C THR A 32 -6.60 2.21 -10.57
N ARG A 33 -6.17 0.95 -10.74
CA ARG A 33 -5.10 0.39 -9.91
C ARG A 33 -3.80 1.13 -10.14
N VAL A 34 -2.97 1.18 -9.11
CA VAL A 34 -1.57 1.58 -9.28
C VAL A 34 -0.82 0.43 -9.94
N VAL A 35 -0.04 0.74 -10.98
CA VAL A 35 0.75 -0.24 -11.75
C VAL A 35 2.22 -0.03 -11.42
N LEU A 36 2.86 -1.02 -10.80
CA LEU A 36 4.29 -0.95 -10.49
C LEU A 36 5.12 -1.27 -11.73
N ASN A 37 5.96 -0.35 -12.15
CA ASN A 37 6.83 -0.50 -13.33
C ASN A 37 8.32 -0.48 -12.98
N TRP A 38 8.66 -0.20 -11.71
CA TRP A 38 10.02 -0.19 -11.21
C TRP A 38 10.22 -1.15 -10.02
N PRO A 39 11.36 -1.86 -9.93
CA PRO A 39 12.32 -2.06 -11.01
C PRO A 39 11.71 -2.97 -12.11
N PRO A 40 12.25 -2.92 -13.35
CA PRO A 40 11.77 -3.78 -14.43
C PRO A 40 11.90 -5.28 -14.08
N GLY A 41 11.01 -6.10 -14.63
CA GLY A 41 11.04 -7.56 -14.45
C GLY A 41 10.41 -8.07 -13.15
N MET A 42 9.81 -7.20 -12.35
CA MET A 42 9.03 -7.58 -11.17
C MET A 42 7.52 -7.54 -11.47
N SER A 43 6.73 -8.15 -10.59
CA SER A 43 5.27 -8.03 -10.62
C SER A 43 4.85 -6.56 -10.58
N ASP A 44 3.84 -6.24 -11.41
CA ASP A 44 3.25 -4.90 -11.57
C ASP A 44 2.09 -4.64 -10.59
N TYR A 45 1.74 -5.64 -9.78
CA TYR A 45 0.56 -5.62 -8.96
C TYR A 45 0.85 -5.19 -7.53
N ILE A 46 0.04 -4.22 -7.06
CA ILE A 46 -0.20 -3.92 -5.66
C ILE A 46 -1.70 -3.64 -5.48
N ASN A 47 -2.28 -4.02 -4.34
CA ASN A 47 -3.68 -3.73 -4.04
C ASN A 47 -3.81 -2.26 -3.59
N ALA A 48 -3.78 -1.36 -4.56
CA ALA A 48 -3.90 0.07 -4.40
C ALA A 48 -4.60 0.69 -5.61
N ASN A 49 -5.46 1.67 -5.37
CA ASN A 49 -6.20 2.39 -6.40
C ASN A 49 -6.02 3.90 -6.25
N TRP A 50 -5.95 4.59 -7.38
CA TRP A 50 -6.09 6.05 -7.44
C TRP A 50 -7.51 6.45 -7.08
N VAL A 51 -7.62 7.46 -6.22
CA VAL A 51 -8.88 8.04 -5.75
C VAL A 51 -8.79 9.55 -5.89
N ASP A 52 -9.76 10.13 -6.60
CA ASP A 52 -9.88 11.58 -6.71
C ASP A 52 -10.43 12.17 -5.40
N SER A 53 -9.91 13.33 -5.02
CA SER A 53 -10.55 14.19 -4.03
C SER A 53 -11.90 14.73 -4.54
N VAL A 54 -12.73 15.20 -3.61
CA VAL A 54 -14.06 15.79 -3.93
C VAL A 54 -13.96 16.93 -4.94
N ASP A 55 -12.92 17.77 -4.83
CA ASP A 55 -12.67 18.89 -5.73
C ASP A 55 -11.74 18.53 -6.91
N LYS A 56 -11.30 17.27 -7.00
CA LYS A 56 -10.34 16.74 -7.99
C LYS A 56 -9.00 17.49 -8.06
N GLN A 57 -8.71 18.38 -7.12
CA GLN A 57 -7.43 19.10 -7.10
C GLN A 57 -6.29 18.21 -6.58
N LYS A 58 -6.65 17.21 -5.75
CA LYS A 58 -5.71 16.24 -5.19
C LYS A 58 -6.08 14.81 -5.60
N LYS A 59 -5.06 14.00 -5.85
CA LYS A 59 -5.21 12.56 -6.06
C LYS A 59 -4.58 11.83 -4.88
N PHE A 60 -5.31 10.85 -4.36
CA PHE A 60 -4.85 9.96 -3.32
C PHE A 60 -4.61 8.58 -3.91
N ILE A 61 -3.73 7.83 -3.27
CA ILE A 61 -3.66 6.39 -3.43
C ILE A 61 -4.24 5.79 -2.18
N CYS A 62 -5.35 5.06 -2.32
CA CYS A 62 -5.89 4.24 -1.26
C CYS A 62 -5.38 2.82 -1.46
N THR A 63 -4.71 2.26 -0.46
CA THR A 63 -4.09 0.93 -0.51
C THR A 63 -4.49 0.12 0.73
N GLN A 64 -4.48 -1.21 0.61
CA GLN A 64 -4.54 -2.07 1.78
C GLN A 64 -3.33 -1.81 2.70
N ALA A 65 -3.49 -2.13 3.99
CA ALA A 65 -2.38 -2.18 4.93
C ALA A 65 -1.33 -3.22 4.47
N PRO A 66 -0.03 -2.87 4.35
CA PRO A 66 1.00 -3.78 3.87
C PRO A 66 1.02 -5.11 4.61
N THR A 67 1.23 -6.20 3.88
CA THR A 67 1.46 -7.56 4.40
C THR A 67 2.95 -7.89 4.28
N ASN A 68 3.40 -8.95 4.95
CA ASN A 68 4.78 -9.44 4.82
C ASN A 68 5.19 -9.69 3.35
N LYS A 69 4.26 -10.09 2.48
CA LYS A 69 4.48 -10.31 1.04
C LYS A 69 4.45 -9.04 0.18
N THR A 70 3.94 -7.94 0.71
CA THR A 70 3.71 -6.69 -0.06
C THR A 70 4.44 -5.48 0.52
N LEU A 71 5.28 -5.69 1.53
CA LEU A 71 6.06 -4.65 2.19
C LEU A 71 7.00 -3.93 1.21
N ASP A 72 7.73 -4.69 0.39
CA ASP A 72 8.62 -4.12 -0.64
C ASP A 72 7.82 -3.44 -1.76
N ASP A 73 6.71 -4.05 -2.21
CA ASP A 73 5.80 -3.46 -3.20
C ASP A 73 5.23 -2.12 -2.73
N PHE A 74 4.90 -2.00 -1.43
CA PHE A 74 4.41 -0.77 -0.83
C PHE A 74 5.45 0.36 -0.90
N TRP A 75 6.71 0.08 -0.55
CA TRP A 75 7.78 1.08 -0.68
C TRP A 75 8.14 1.39 -2.14
N ARG A 76 8.11 0.39 -3.03
CA ARG A 76 8.24 0.59 -4.48
C ARG A 76 7.17 1.56 -5.00
N MET A 77 5.92 1.38 -4.58
CA MET A 77 4.81 2.28 -4.93
C MET A 77 5.08 3.71 -4.46
N ILE A 78 5.44 3.89 -3.19
CA ILE A 78 5.73 5.20 -2.60
C ILE A 78 6.85 5.92 -3.35
N TRP A 79 7.92 5.20 -3.67
CA TRP A 79 9.05 5.73 -4.42
C TRP A 79 8.66 6.11 -5.85
N GLN A 80 8.02 5.19 -6.58
CA GLN A 80 7.59 5.38 -7.96
C GLN A 80 6.64 6.57 -8.11
N GLU A 81 5.63 6.64 -7.27
CA GLU A 81 4.59 7.68 -7.31
C GLU A 81 5.02 8.98 -6.59
N LYS A 82 6.27 9.03 -6.10
CA LYS A 82 6.87 10.19 -5.44
C LYS A 82 6.04 10.70 -4.26
N CYS A 83 5.37 9.79 -3.56
CA CYS A 83 4.53 10.10 -2.41
C CYS A 83 5.34 10.81 -1.33
N LYS A 84 4.81 11.91 -0.79
CA LYS A 84 5.47 12.72 0.25
C LYS A 84 4.90 12.50 1.64
N SER A 85 3.74 11.86 1.74
CA SER A 85 3.06 11.65 3.00
C SER A 85 2.29 10.33 2.95
N ILE A 86 2.29 9.62 4.08
CA ILE A 86 1.55 8.39 4.29
C ILE A 86 0.63 8.64 5.48
N VAL A 87 -0.66 8.35 5.33
CA VAL A 87 -1.64 8.44 6.42
C VAL A 87 -2.05 7.01 6.77
N MET A 88 -1.66 6.55 7.96
CA MET A 88 -2.03 5.23 8.49
C MET A 88 -3.25 5.39 9.40
N LEU A 89 -4.32 4.64 9.10
CA LEU A 89 -5.60 4.72 9.81
C LEU A 89 -5.93 3.45 10.61
N CYS A 90 -4.92 2.64 10.92
CA CYS A 90 -5.07 1.42 11.71
C CYS A 90 -3.85 1.23 12.62
N ASN A 91 -3.99 0.38 13.64
CA ASN A 91 -2.85 -0.10 14.40
C ASN A 91 -2.24 -1.35 13.73
N ILE A 92 -1.03 -1.74 14.12
CA ILE A 92 -0.42 -3.00 13.68
C ILE A 92 -1.23 -4.19 14.19
N MET A 93 -1.65 -4.14 15.44
CA MET A 93 -2.51 -5.13 16.09
C MET A 93 -3.80 -4.48 16.57
N GLU A 94 -4.93 -5.11 16.29
CA GLU A 94 -6.25 -4.70 16.78
C GLU A 94 -7.02 -5.95 17.24
N CYS A 95 -7.55 -5.92 18.46
CA CYS A 95 -8.29 -7.04 19.05
C CYS A 95 -7.54 -8.39 18.93
N GLY A 96 -6.21 -8.38 19.15
CA GLY A 96 -5.36 -9.57 19.05
C GLY A 96 -5.10 -10.07 17.63
N LYS A 97 -5.53 -9.34 16.59
CA LYS A 97 -5.31 -9.71 15.19
C LYS A 97 -4.38 -8.71 14.51
N GLN A 98 -3.47 -9.22 13.69
CA GLN A 98 -2.59 -8.39 12.89
C GLN A 98 -3.36 -7.74 11.74
N LYS A 99 -3.29 -6.40 11.67
CA LYS A 99 -3.97 -5.57 10.67
C LYS A 99 -3.00 -4.94 9.68
N CYS A 100 -1.77 -4.72 10.07
CA CYS A 100 -0.74 -4.11 9.25
C CYS A 100 0.63 -4.71 9.59
N GLU A 101 1.56 -4.74 8.63
CA GLU A 101 2.97 -4.90 8.95
C GLU A 101 3.57 -3.61 9.47
N GLN A 102 4.62 -3.74 10.27
CA GLN A 102 5.51 -2.66 10.68
C GLN A 102 6.35 -2.21 9.47
N TYR A 103 5.78 -1.37 8.61
CA TYR A 103 6.41 -0.98 7.34
C TYR A 103 7.41 0.16 7.47
N TRP A 104 7.63 0.72 8.65
CA TRP A 104 8.67 1.73 8.90
C TRP A 104 9.71 1.19 9.87
N PRO A 105 10.98 1.63 9.78
CA PRO A 105 12.02 1.21 10.71
C PRO A 105 11.71 1.70 12.14
N LEU A 106 11.77 0.80 13.11
CA LEU A 106 11.72 1.16 14.54
C LEU A 106 13.11 1.58 15.04
N THR A 107 14.15 0.91 14.55
CA THR A 107 15.56 1.18 14.80
C THR A 107 16.32 1.18 13.47
N ALA A 108 17.55 1.69 13.47
CA ALA A 108 18.40 1.70 12.27
C ALA A 108 18.67 0.29 11.71
N ASP A 109 18.67 -0.73 12.57
CA ASP A 109 18.98 -2.12 12.24
C ASP A 109 17.75 -2.94 11.79
N SER A 110 16.60 -2.28 11.55
CA SER A 110 15.35 -2.94 11.14
C SER A 110 14.96 -2.53 9.71
N PRO A 111 15.63 -3.05 8.66
CA PRO A 111 15.29 -2.72 7.28
C PRO A 111 13.88 -3.21 6.94
N VAL A 112 13.14 -2.37 6.22
CA VAL A 112 11.74 -2.61 5.81
C VAL A 112 11.57 -2.67 4.28
N SER A 113 12.67 -2.75 3.55
CA SER A 113 12.74 -3.00 2.12
C SER A 113 14.11 -3.58 1.79
N ASP A 114 14.17 -4.49 0.83
CA ASP A 114 15.43 -5.08 0.38
C ASP A 114 16.17 -4.16 -0.61
N ARG A 115 15.47 -3.18 -1.18
CA ARG A 115 15.94 -2.36 -2.33
C ARG A 115 16.07 -0.90 -2.01
N LEU A 116 15.23 -0.40 -1.11
CA LEU A 116 15.20 0.99 -0.72
C LEU A 116 15.76 1.11 0.70
N ASN A 117 16.57 2.14 0.92
CA ASN A 117 17.02 2.49 2.26
C ASN A 117 15.99 3.43 2.90
N ILE A 118 15.20 2.90 3.84
CA ILE A 118 14.22 3.67 4.59
C ILE A 118 14.83 3.97 5.95
N GLN A 119 14.99 5.26 6.25
CA GLN A 119 15.56 5.71 7.52
C GLN A 119 14.58 6.63 8.23
N LYS A 120 14.35 6.36 9.51
CA LYS A 120 13.66 7.30 10.39
C LYS A 120 14.64 8.42 10.71
N LEU A 121 14.37 9.61 10.20
CA LEU A 121 15.08 10.81 10.59
C LEU A 121 14.47 11.34 11.88
N GLU A 122 15.30 11.68 12.87
CA GLU A 122 14.82 12.40 14.04
C GLU A 122 14.34 13.79 13.62
N ASN A 123 13.15 14.16 14.09
CA ASN A 123 12.71 15.53 13.95
C ASN A 123 13.43 16.35 15.03
N SER A 124 14.40 17.18 14.62
CA SER A 124 14.86 18.33 15.40
C SER A 124 13.75 19.38 15.48
N ARG A 125 12.67 19.07 16.19
CA ARG A 125 11.69 20.08 16.59
C ARG A 125 12.12 20.63 17.95
N ASN A 126 13.05 21.56 17.91
CA ASN A 126 12.92 22.75 18.74
C ASN A 126 11.62 23.43 18.31
N ARG A 127 10.60 23.34 19.15
CA ARG A 127 9.54 24.34 19.27
C ARG A 127 9.48 24.74 20.73
#